data_AF-A0A6D0IH70-F1
#
_entry.id   AF-A0A6D0IH70-F1
#
_cell.length_a   1.000
_cell.length_b   1.000
_cell.length_c   1.000
_cell.angle_alpha   90.00
_cell.angle_beta   90.00
_cell.angle_gamma   90.00
#
_symmetry.space_group_name_H-M   'P 1'
#
loop_
_entity.id
_entity.type
_entity.pdbx_description
1 polymer ?
#
loop_
_entity_poly.entity_id
_entity_poly.type
_entity_poly.pdbx_seq_one_letter_code
_entity_poly.pdbx_strand_id
1 'polypeptide(L)'
;MEHYSAVLLRRLNPYCARALEGAASLCQTRAHAEITPEHWLLKLLEQGEGDLTVLGRRYDWDMDAIWQSLLGWLDNQPRSVRSRPQLAQPLNALLK
;
A
#
# COMPACT_ATOMS: atom_id res chain seq x y z
N MET A 1 2.55 11.18 20.38
CA MET A 1 1.58 10.57 19.46
C MET A 1 2.13 9.33 18.72
N GLU A 2 3.26 8.75 19.15
CA GLU A 2 3.97 7.71 18.38
C GLU A 2 3.53 6.26 18.67
N HIS A 3 2.68 6.00 19.67
CA HIS A 3 2.35 4.64 20.11
C HIS A 3 1.08 4.02 19.50
N TYR A 4 0.24 4.80 18.81
CA TYR A 4 -1.03 4.27 18.26
C TYR A 4 -0.84 3.44 16.99
N SER A 5 0.14 3.77 16.15
CA SER A 5 0.38 3.09 14.87
C SER A 5 0.73 1.61 15.08
N ALA A 6 1.57 1.29 16.07
CA ALA A 6 1.97 -0.10 16.35
C ALA A 6 0.80 -0.99 16.81
N VAL A 7 -0.20 -0.43 17.49
CA VAL A 7 -1.38 -1.18 17.96
C VAL A 7 -2.33 -1.49 16.81
N LEU A 8 -2.53 -0.55 15.88
CA LEU A 8 -3.38 -0.75 14.70
C LEU A 8 -2.77 -1.77 13.74
N LEU A 9 -1.44 -1.73 13.54
CA LEU A 9 -0.74 -2.71 12.72
C LEU A 9 -0.92 -4.16 13.22
N ARG A 10 -1.02 -4.36 14.54
CA ARG A 10 -1.24 -5.69 15.14
C ARG A 10 -2.65 -6.26 14.89
N ARG A 11 -3.59 -5.46 14.41
CA ARG A 11 -4.94 -5.92 14.05
C ARG A 11 -5.05 -6.42 12.62
N LEU A 12 -4.04 -6.16 11.79
CA LEU A 12 -4.00 -6.65 10.42
C LEU A 12 -3.88 -8.17 10.42
N ASN A 13 -4.64 -8.82 9.54
CA ASN A 13 -4.39 -10.22 9.24
C ASN A 13 -2.99 -10.38 8.58
N PRO A 14 -2.42 -11.60 8.56
CA PRO A 14 -1.08 -11.82 8.01
C PRO A 14 -0.93 -11.40 6.53
N TYR A 15 -1.99 -11.53 5.73
CA TYR A 15 -1.98 -11.15 4.33
C TYR A 15 -1.80 -9.63 4.14
N CYS A 16 -2.60 -8.85 4.86
CA CYS A 16 -2.54 -7.39 4.85
C CYS A 16 -1.24 -6.86 5.46
N ALA A 17 -0.75 -7.50 6.53
CA ALA A 17 0.54 -7.15 7.15
C ALA A 17 1.71 -7.37 6.18
N ARG A 18 1.78 -8.53 5.51
CA ARG A 18 2.79 -8.83 4.48
C ARG A 18 2.74 -7.83 3.32
N ALA A 19 1.53 -7.47 2.87
CA ALA A 19 1.36 -6.45 1.84
C ALA A 19 1.94 -5.10 2.27
N LEU A 20 1.74 -4.72 3.53
CA LEU A 20 2.17 -3.42 4.05
C LEU A 20 3.70 -3.37 4.22
N GLU A 21 4.33 -4.48 4.62
CA GLU A 21 5.79 -4.61 4.63
C GLU A 21 6.38 -4.48 3.21
N GLY A 22 5.74 -5.11 2.23
CA GLY A 22 6.07 -4.93 0.82
C GLY A 22 5.91 -3.49 0.34
N ALA A 23 4.87 -2.79 0.82
CA ALA A 23 4.59 -1.40 0.47
C ALA A 23 5.64 -0.45 1.06
N ALA A 24 6.06 -0.70 2.30
CA ALA A 24 7.18 0.01 2.93
C ALA A 24 8.48 -0.18 2.15
N SER A 25 8.78 -1.41 1.73
CA SER A 25 9.98 -1.74 0.94
C SER A 25 9.96 -1.09 -0.45
N LEU A 26 8.80 -1.06 -1.10
CA LEU A 26 8.59 -0.37 -2.39
C LEU A 26 8.80 1.14 -2.24
N CYS A 27 8.16 1.74 -1.24
CA CYS A 27 8.28 3.16 -0.91
C CYS A 27 9.75 3.55 -0.68
N GLN A 28 10.50 2.73 0.07
CA GLN A 28 11.92 2.94 0.32
C GLN A 28 12.76 2.84 -0.96
N THR A 29 12.53 1.81 -1.80
CA THR A 29 13.27 1.60 -3.06
C THR A 29 13.06 2.74 -4.05
N ARG A 30 11.85 3.31 -4.08
CA ARG A 30 11.51 4.45 -4.94
C ARG A 30 11.87 5.81 -4.34
N ALA A 31 12.41 5.83 -3.13
CA ALA A 31 12.72 7.03 -2.37
C ALA A 31 11.49 7.95 -2.18
N HIS A 32 10.32 7.39 -1.92
CA HIS A 32 9.14 8.17 -1.53
C HIS A 32 9.18 8.46 -0.02
N ALA A 33 8.65 9.61 0.40
CA ALA A 33 8.67 10.01 1.81
C ALA A 33 7.65 9.24 2.68
N GLU A 34 6.50 8.90 2.08
CA GLU A 34 5.37 8.33 2.80
C GLU A 34 4.84 7.05 2.13
N ILE A 35 4.45 6.09 2.96
CA ILE A 35 3.72 4.89 2.58
C ILE A 35 2.25 5.28 2.50
N THR A 36 1.70 5.26 1.29
CA THR A 36 0.31 5.68 1.00
C THR A 36 -0.61 4.47 0.79
N PRO A 37 -1.94 4.66 0.77
CA PRO A 37 -2.87 3.59 0.41
C PRO A 37 -2.59 2.97 -0.96
N GLU A 38 -2.12 3.74 -1.93
CA GLU A 38 -1.78 3.27 -3.28
C GLU A 38 -0.59 2.31 -3.28
N HIS A 39 0.44 2.59 -2.47
CA HIS A 39 1.55 1.64 -2.27
C HIS A 39 1.06 0.31 -1.71
N TRP A 40 0.13 0.38 -0.74
CA TRP A 40 -0.40 -0.81 -0.09
C TRP A 40 -1.33 -1.59 -1.00
N LEU A 41 -2.21 -0.90 -1.72
CA LEU A 41 -3.12 -1.47 -2.70
C LEU A 41 -2.36 -2.21 -3.81
N LEU A 42 -1.30 -1.61 -4.36
CA LEU A 42 -0.47 -2.29 -5.35
C LEU A 42 0.08 -3.62 -4.81
N LYS A 43 0.53 -3.65 -3.54
CA LYS A 43 1.07 -4.86 -2.91
C LYS A 43 0.02 -5.86 -2.44
N LEU A 44 -1.24 -5.44 -2.25
CA LEU A 44 -2.37 -6.35 -2.09
C LEU A 44 -2.69 -7.02 -3.42
N LEU A 45 -2.78 -6.24 -4.51
CA LEU A 45 -3.07 -6.78 -5.85
C LEU A 45 -1.96 -7.70 -6.37
N GLU A 46 -0.69 -7.37 -6.12
CA GLU A 46 0.49 -8.17 -6.52
C GLU A 46 0.45 -9.60 -5.94
N GLN A 47 -0.13 -9.77 -4.76
CA GLN A 47 -0.24 -11.10 -4.12
C GLN A 47 -1.32 -11.99 -4.75
N GLY A 48 -2.27 -11.44 -5.53
CA GLY A 48 -3.18 -12.20 -6.39
C GLY A 48 -4.25 -13.07 -5.71
N GLU A 49 -4.19 -13.30 -4.41
CA GLU A 49 -5.06 -14.27 -3.71
C GLU A 49 -5.96 -13.65 -2.61
N GLY A 50 -6.02 -12.32 -2.52
CA GLY A 50 -6.82 -11.62 -1.50
C GLY A 50 -8.23 -11.27 -1.96
N ASP A 51 -9.00 -10.70 -1.02
CA ASP A 51 -10.40 -10.30 -1.24
C ASP A 51 -10.57 -9.39 -2.46
N LEU A 52 -9.64 -8.45 -2.68
CA LEU A 52 -9.67 -7.54 -3.83
C LEU A 52 -9.60 -8.28 -5.17
N THR A 53 -8.78 -9.33 -5.27
CA THR A 53 -8.69 -10.13 -6.50
C THR A 53 -9.93 -10.99 -6.70
N VAL A 54 -10.50 -11.54 -5.62
CA VAL A 54 -11.76 -12.28 -5.66
C VAL A 54 -12.90 -11.38 -6.14
N LEU A 55 -13.01 -10.18 -5.59
CA LEU A 55 -14.01 -9.19 -5.98
C LEU A 55 -13.80 -8.72 -7.42
N GLY A 56 -12.57 -8.38 -7.80
CA GLY A 56 -12.25 -7.95 -9.16
C GLY A 56 -12.63 -8.98 -10.21
N ARG A 57 -12.32 -10.26 -9.98
CA ARG A 57 -12.76 -11.36 -10.86
C ARG A 57 -14.27 -11.54 -10.89
N ARG A 58 -14.95 -11.40 -9.73
CA ARG A 58 -16.40 -11.59 -9.63
C ARG A 58 -17.19 -10.51 -10.36
N TYR A 59 -16.70 -9.28 -10.34
CA TYR A 59 -17.35 -8.12 -10.92
C TYR A 59 -16.72 -7.66 -12.25
N ASP A 60 -15.85 -8.49 -12.83
CA ASP A 60 -15.21 -8.27 -14.13
C ASP A 60 -14.50 -6.90 -14.23
N TRP A 61 -13.70 -6.59 -13.21
CA TRP A 61 -12.89 -5.38 -13.21
C TRP A 61 -11.75 -5.49 -14.21
N ASP A 62 -11.42 -4.37 -14.86
CA ASP A 62 -10.19 -4.24 -15.64
C ASP A 62 -8.99 -4.10 -14.69
N MET A 63 -8.47 -5.27 -14.26
CA MET A 63 -7.36 -5.35 -13.32
C MET A 63 -6.06 -4.79 -13.90
N ASP A 64 -5.87 -4.90 -15.21
CA ASP A 64 -4.69 -4.36 -15.90
C ASP A 64 -4.73 -2.82 -15.89
N ALA A 65 -5.88 -2.21 -16.18
CA ALA A 65 -6.03 -0.76 -16.10
C ALA A 65 -5.82 -0.22 -14.68
N ILE A 66 -6.34 -0.91 -13.66
CA ILE A 66 -6.12 -0.54 -12.24
C ILE A 66 -4.63 -0.62 -11.90
N TRP A 67 -3.97 -1.71 -12.30
CA TRP A 67 -2.54 -1.91 -12.05
C TRP A 67 -1.69 -0.82 -12.71
N GLN A 68 -1.93 -0.53 -14.00
CA GLN A 68 -1.21 0.51 -14.73
C GLN A 68 -1.46 1.91 -14.15
N SER A 69 -2.69 2.18 -13.70
CA SER A 69 -3.03 3.45 -13.05
C SER A 69 -2.26 3.64 -11.74
N LEU A 70 -2.13 2.59 -10.93
CA LEU A 70 -1.35 2.62 -9.68
C LEU A 70 0.14 2.83 -9.95
N LEU A 71 0.69 2.13 -10.95
CA LEU A 71 2.09 2.32 -11.35
C LEU A 71 2.34 3.76 -11.84
N GLY A 72 1.48 4.28 -12.72
CA GLY A 72 1.57 5.65 -13.21
C GLY A 72 1.45 6.68 -12.09
N TRP A 73 0.56 6.46 -11.12
CA TRP A 73 0.48 7.31 -9.93
C TRP A 73 1.78 7.31 -9.12
N LEU A 74 2.37 6.13 -8.90
CA LEU A 74 3.62 5.98 -8.16
C LEU A 74 4.82 6.60 -8.88
N ASP A 75 4.88 6.52 -10.21
CA ASP A 75 5.96 7.11 -11.00
C ASP A 75 5.95 8.65 -10.94
N ASN A 76 4.79 9.24 -10.68
CA ASN A 76 4.61 10.70 -10.57
C ASN A 76 4.85 11.26 -9.16
N GLN A 77 5.18 10.42 -8.18
CA GLN A 77 5.41 10.90 -6.81
C GLN A 77 6.78 11.57 -6.65
N PRO A 78 6.88 12.63 -5.83
CA PRO A 78 8.15 13.27 -5.57
C PRO A 78 9.08 12.33 -4.80
N ARG A 79 10.35 12.31 -5.22
CA ARG A 79 11.39 11.56 -4.52
C ARG A 79 11.97 12.42 -3.39
N SER A 80 12.02 11.85 -2.20
CA SER A 80 12.65 12.42 -1.02
C SER A 80 13.97 11.71 -0.74
N VAL A 81 15.06 12.47 -0.76
CA VAL A 81 16.39 11.94 -0.50
C VAL A 81 16.57 11.85 1.02
N ARG A 82 16.53 10.62 1.55
CA ARG A 82 16.97 10.23 2.91
C ARG A 82 16.04 10.54 4.08
N SER A 83 14.87 9.90 4.08
CA SER A 83 14.12 9.62 5.31
C SER A 83 13.57 8.20 5.27
N ARG A 84 13.55 7.52 6.43
CA ARG A 84 12.80 6.27 6.58
C ARG A 84 11.32 6.58 6.29
N PRO A 85 10.64 5.83 5.41
CA PRO A 85 9.24 6.08 5.07
C PRO A 85 8.36 6.08 6.32
N GLN A 86 7.42 7.02 6.38
CA GLN A 86 6.40 7.06 7.42
C GLN A 86 5.03 6.71 6.82
N LEU A 87 4.07 6.30 7.64
CA LEU A 87 2.69 6.09 7.16
C LEU A 87 2.07 7.45 6.83
N ALA A 88 1.54 7.60 5.62
CA ALA A 88 0.81 8.80 5.22
C ALA A 88 -0.44 9.00 6.08
N GLN A 89 -0.91 10.24 6.21
CA GLN A 89 -2.14 10.54 6.95
C GLN A 89 -3.37 9.75 6.43
N PRO A 90 -3.61 9.61 5.11
CA PRO A 90 -4.73 8.80 4.60
C PRO A 90 -4.63 7.33 4.99
N LEU A 91 -3.42 6.77 5.02
CA LEU A 91 -3.20 5.38 5.41
C LEU A 91 -3.43 5.18 6.92
N ASN A 92 -2.99 6.13 7.74
CA ASN A 92 -3.32 6.11 9.18
C ASN A 92 -4.82 6.22 9.44
N ALA A 93 -5.56 6.96 8.61
CA ALA A 93 -7.02 7.05 8.71
C ALA A 93 -7.72 5.74 8.30
N LEU A 94 -7.22 5.07 7.25
CA LEU A 94 -7.74 3.78 6.80
C LEU A 94 -7.55 2.65 7.83
N LEU A 95 -6.48 2.73 8.63
CA LEU A 95 -6.15 1.73 9.66
C LEU A 95 -6.93 1.90 10.98
N LYS A 96 -7.61 3.04 11.20
CA LYS A 96 -8.38 3.31 12.42
C LYS A 96 -9.76 2.67 12.36
#